data_AF-A0A923EWR5-F1
#
_entry.id   AF-A0A923EWR5-F1
#
_cell.length_a   1.000
_cell.length_b   1.000
_cell.length_c   1.000
_cell.angle_alpha   90.00
_cell.angle_beta   90.00
_cell.angle_gamma   90.00
#
_symmetry.space_group_name_H-M   'P 1'
#
loop_
_entity.id
_entity.type
_entity.pdbx_description
1 polymer ?
#
loop_
_entity_poly.entity_id
_entity_poly.type
_entity_poly.pdbx_seq_one_letter_code
_entity_poly.pdbx_strand_id
1 'polypeptide(L)'
;MSSTQAVAATLRAVLPQIPNDVVSRLDDDLATVTDLLSETLTTSTRHPEVIGQASQLRAGLIESLRSLLGVVEQAISDKAAALACDSEPAGPALPAEVSRKVQELRGKPPPKTPNKETNQYVREITSQGWAVEKTGGNHLKVWGPNGEGPFVFSSTPSSATSNRKLRALRDQIRRKDSTE
;
A
#
# COMPACT_ATOMS: atom_id res chain seq x y z
N MET A 1 -8.16 -1.14 12.50
CA MET A 1 -7.14 -0.08 12.38
C MET A 1 -7.87 1.25 12.40
N SER A 2 -7.56 2.14 13.34
CA SER A 2 -8.13 3.49 13.33
C SER A 2 -7.82 4.14 11.98
N SER A 3 -8.75 4.93 11.43
CA SER A 3 -8.53 5.61 10.14
C SER A 3 -7.23 6.43 10.15
N THR A 4 -6.81 6.91 11.33
CA THR A 4 -5.55 7.62 11.56
C THR A 4 -4.30 6.76 11.39
N GLN A 5 -4.30 5.49 11.83
CA GLN A 5 -3.20 4.55 11.61
C GLN A 5 -3.08 4.12 10.14
N ALA A 6 -4.20 3.94 9.46
CA ALA A 6 -4.22 3.67 8.02
C ALA A 6 -3.70 4.88 7.22
N VAL A 7 -4.07 6.10 7.62
CA VAL A 7 -3.55 7.35 7.04
C VAL A 7 -2.04 7.49 7.32
N ALA A 8 -1.55 7.19 8.53
CA ALA A 8 -0.12 7.21 8.85
C ALA A 8 0.68 6.17 8.04
N ALA A 9 0.14 4.96 7.84
CA ALA A 9 0.75 3.94 6.99
C ALA A 9 0.76 4.36 5.51
N THR A 10 -0.30 5.04 5.05
CA THR A 10 -0.40 5.56 3.68
C THR A 10 0.61 6.69 3.46
N LEU A 11 0.76 7.60 4.42
CA LEU A 11 1.76 8.66 4.38
C LEU A 11 3.19 8.09 4.33
N ARG A 12 3.49 7.05 5.13
CA ARG A 12 4.78 6.34 5.06
C ARG A 12 4.99 5.62 3.72
N ALA A 13 3.93 5.09 3.11
CA ALA A 13 4.01 4.42 1.80
C ALA A 13 4.19 5.39 0.62
N VAL A 14 3.94 6.70 0.83
CA VAL A 14 4.17 7.75 -0.17
C VAL A 14 5.61 8.28 -0.14
N LEU A 15 6.34 8.13 0.98
CA LEU A 15 7.76 8.49 1.08
C LEU A 15 8.63 7.90 -0.06
N PRO A 16 8.55 6.60 -0.41
CA PRO A 16 9.32 6.05 -1.54
C PRO A 16 8.82 6.51 -2.92
N GLN A 17 7.69 7.23 -3.00
CA GLN A 17 7.19 7.82 -4.24
C GLN A 17 7.68 9.25 -4.45
N ILE A 18 8.43 9.80 -3.48
CA ILE A 18 9.07 11.10 -3.61
C ILE A 18 10.11 11.01 -4.73
N PRO A 19 10.09 11.94 -5.71
CA PRO A 19 10.82 11.81 -6.96
C PRO A 19 12.32 12.17 -6.79
N ASN A 20 13.03 11.47 -5.92
CA ASN A 20 14.48 11.57 -5.76
C ASN A 20 15.23 11.28 -7.07
N ASP A 21 14.67 10.38 -7.90
CA ASP A 21 15.17 10.08 -9.25
C ASP A 21 15.10 11.29 -10.19
N VAL A 22 14.11 12.19 -10.01
CA VAL A 22 13.96 13.39 -10.85
C VAL A 22 15.03 14.42 -10.51
N VAL A 23 15.35 14.59 -9.21
CA VAL A 23 16.46 15.47 -8.79
C VAL A 23 17.80 14.93 -9.27
N SER A 24 17.98 13.60 -9.26
CA SER A 24 19.21 12.96 -9.77
C SER A 24 19.36 13.17 -11.29
N ARG A 25 18.29 12.95 -12.07
CA ARG A 25 18.30 13.22 -13.51
C ARG A 25 18.53 14.70 -13.84
N LEU A 26 17.94 15.61 -13.06
CA LEU A 26 18.17 17.04 -13.23
C LEU A 26 19.62 17.42 -12.93
N ASP A 27 20.26 16.79 -11.95
CA ASP A 27 21.69 16.98 -11.66
C ASP A 27 22.56 16.52 -12.84
N ASP A 28 22.26 15.35 -13.42
CA ASP A 28 22.95 14.82 -14.60
C ASP A 28 22.78 15.72 -15.83
N ASP A 29 21.55 16.20 -16.09
CA ASP A 29 21.26 17.12 -17.19
C ASP A 29 21.99 18.46 -17.00
N LEU A 30 21.97 19.01 -15.78
CA LEU A 30 22.68 20.26 -15.46
C LEU A 30 24.20 20.08 -15.53
N ALA A 31 24.73 18.92 -15.16
CA ALA A 31 26.14 18.57 -15.34
C ALA A 31 26.54 18.62 -16.81
N THR A 32 25.75 17.96 -17.65
CA THR A 32 25.96 17.92 -19.11
C THR A 32 25.95 19.33 -19.70
N VAL A 33 25.02 20.18 -19.27
CA VAL A 33 24.95 21.58 -19.71
C VAL A 33 26.17 22.39 -19.22
N THR A 34 26.65 22.16 -17.99
CA THR A 34 27.86 22.84 -17.50
C THR A 34 29.12 22.40 -18.24
N ASP A 35 29.23 21.12 -18.59
CA ASP A 35 30.34 20.58 -19.38
C ASP A 35 30.35 21.15 -20.80
N LEU A 36 29.20 21.20 -21.47
CA LEU A 36 29.05 21.82 -22.80
C LEU A 36 29.37 23.32 -22.77
N LEU A 37 28.93 24.04 -21.72
CA LEU A 37 29.31 25.44 -21.50
C LEU A 37 30.82 25.59 -21.30
N SER A 38 31.45 24.70 -20.54
CA SER A 38 32.90 24.69 -20.35
C SER A 38 33.66 24.50 -21.66
N GLU A 39 33.23 23.54 -22.49
CA GLU A 39 33.82 23.26 -23.81
C GLU A 39 33.64 24.45 -24.79
N THR A 40 32.47 25.09 -24.76
CA THR A 40 32.15 26.24 -25.62
C THR A 40 32.89 27.52 -25.19
N LEU A 41 33.09 27.72 -23.89
CA LEU A 41 33.74 28.92 -23.35
C LEU A 41 35.28 28.80 -23.40
N THR A 42 35.83 27.59 -23.22
CA THR A 42 37.28 27.37 -23.37
C THR A 42 37.77 27.55 -24.80
N THR A 43 36.91 27.36 -25.80
CA THR A 43 37.22 27.54 -27.22
C THR A 43 37.14 29.00 -27.70
N SER A 44 36.35 29.86 -27.06
CA SER A 44 36.06 31.21 -27.57
C SER A 44 36.78 32.35 -26.85
N THR A 45 36.87 32.35 -25.51
CA THR A 45 37.69 33.31 -24.72
C THR A 45 37.64 32.89 -23.24
N ARG A 46 38.77 32.95 -22.52
CA ARG A 46 38.89 32.49 -21.12
C ARG A 46 37.94 33.24 -20.17
N HIS A 47 36.76 32.67 -19.90
CA HIS A 47 35.82 33.10 -18.87
C HIS A 47 35.66 32.05 -17.75
N PRO A 48 36.74 31.71 -17.01
CA PRO A 48 36.69 30.70 -15.95
C PRO A 48 35.71 31.06 -14.83
N GLU A 49 35.47 32.35 -14.62
CA GLU A 49 34.52 32.87 -13.64
C GLU A 49 33.07 32.46 -13.96
N VAL A 50 32.69 32.42 -15.24
CA VAL A 50 31.33 32.04 -15.67
C VAL A 50 31.10 30.55 -15.45
N ILE A 51 32.11 29.72 -15.73
CA ILE A 51 32.07 28.27 -15.47
C ILE A 51 31.97 28.01 -13.96
N GLY A 52 32.74 28.76 -13.16
CA GLY A 52 32.68 28.71 -11.69
C GLY A 52 31.31 29.09 -11.14
N GLN A 53 30.72 30.18 -11.63
CA GLN A 53 29.38 30.64 -11.24
C GLN A 53 28.29 29.64 -11.65
N ALA A 54 28.36 29.08 -12.87
CA ALA A 54 27.41 28.07 -13.33
C ALA A 54 27.49 26.78 -12.49
N SER A 55 28.69 26.35 -12.14
CA SER A 55 28.92 25.19 -11.27
C SER A 55 28.40 25.42 -9.85
N GLN A 56 28.63 26.62 -9.29
CA GLN A 56 28.11 27.01 -7.98
C GLN A 56 26.58 27.10 -7.97
N LEU A 57 25.97 27.65 -9.04
CA LEU A 57 24.53 27.74 -9.17
C LEU A 57 23.89 26.35 -9.26
N ARG A 58 24.48 25.42 -10.04
CA ARG A 58 24.06 24.02 -10.09
C ARG A 58 24.12 23.39 -8.70
N ALA A 59 25.27 23.48 -8.02
CA ALA A 59 25.46 22.90 -6.70
C ALA A 59 24.42 23.44 -5.69
N GLY A 60 24.23 24.77 -5.66
CA GLY A 60 23.25 25.40 -4.77
C GLY A 60 21.80 25.03 -5.08
N LEU A 61 21.44 24.89 -6.35
CA LEU A 61 20.09 24.48 -6.76
C LEU A 61 19.80 23.02 -6.38
N ILE A 62 20.75 22.11 -6.63
CA ILE A 62 20.62 20.69 -6.25
C ILE A 62 20.59 20.53 -4.73
N GLU A 63 21.43 21.26 -4.00
CA GLU A 63 21.43 21.26 -2.53
C GLU A 63 20.10 21.78 -1.98
N SER A 64 19.56 22.87 -2.55
CA SER A 64 18.26 23.41 -2.17
C SER A 64 17.12 22.42 -2.44
N LEU A 65 17.13 21.75 -3.60
CA LEU A 65 16.12 20.74 -3.93
C LEU A 65 16.19 19.52 -3.01
N ARG A 66 17.41 19.02 -2.72
CA ARG A 66 17.61 17.91 -1.78
C ARG A 66 17.17 18.29 -0.37
N SER A 67 17.47 19.52 0.06
CA SER A 67 17.03 20.05 1.36
C SER A 67 15.51 20.13 1.45
N LEU A 68 14.84 20.67 0.44
CA LEU A 68 13.37 20.73 0.39
C LEU A 68 12.74 19.33 0.38
N LEU A 69 13.30 18.37 -0.36
CA LEU A 69 12.86 16.98 -0.31
C LEU A 69 13.01 16.39 1.10
N GLY A 70 14.15 16.62 1.76
CA GLY A 70 14.37 16.20 3.14
C GLY A 70 13.38 16.83 4.13
N VAL A 71 13.04 18.11 3.97
CA VAL A 71 12.01 18.78 4.78
C VAL A 71 10.63 18.15 4.57
N VAL A 72 10.28 17.82 3.33
CA VAL A 72 9.01 17.16 3.00
C VAL A 72 8.96 15.74 3.56
N GLU A 73 10.04 14.97 3.41
CA GLU A 73 10.18 13.62 4.00
C GLU A 73 10.02 13.66 5.52
N GLN A 74 10.73 14.59 6.17
CA GLN A 74 10.65 14.76 7.62
C GLN A 74 9.26 15.21 8.06
N ALA A 75 8.63 16.16 7.38
CA ALA A 75 7.28 16.62 7.70
C ALA A 75 6.23 15.51 7.54
N ILE A 76 6.34 14.67 6.50
CA ILE A 76 5.49 13.50 6.29
C ILE A 76 5.72 12.46 7.40
N SER A 77 6.98 12.20 7.75
CA SER A 77 7.36 11.28 8.82
C SER A 77 6.86 11.74 10.20
N ASP A 78 7.08 13.00 10.55
CA ASP A 78 6.65 13.62 11.79
C ASP A 78 5.13 13.64 11.89
N LYS A 79 4.43 13.95 10.80
CA LYS A 79 2.97 13.89 10.77
C LYS A 79 2.45 12.46 10.92
N ALA A 80 3.11 11.47 10.29
CA ALA A 80 2.77 10.06 10.45
C ALA A 80 3.07 9.53 11.87
N ALA A 81 4.11 10.04 12.53
CA ALA A 81 4.45 9.73 13.92
C ALA A 81 3.44 10.37 14.89
N ALA A 82 3.11 11.65 14.71
CA ALA A 82 2.10 12.35 15.51
C ALA A 82 0.73 11.67 15.42
N LEU A 83 0.29 11.29 14.21
CA LEU A 83 -0.96 10.55 14.01
C LEU A 83 -0.94 9.13 14.62
N ALA A 84 0.24 8.54 14.76
CA ALA A 84 0.43 7.26 15.44
C ALA A 84 0.45 7.40 16.98
N CYS A 85 0.97 8.52 17.51
CA CYS A 85 1.02 8.82 18.94
C CYS A 85 -0.31 9.35 19.50
N ASP A 86 -1.09 10.11 18.73
CA ASP A 86 -2.46 10.55 19.09
C ASP A 86 -3.46 9.38 19.08
N SER A 87 -3.01 8.19 18.67
CA SER A 87 -3.74 6.94 18.88
C SER A 87 -3.41 6.42 20.28
N GLU A 88 -4.31 6.60 21.26
CA GLU A 88 -4.25 5.79 22.50
C GLU A 88 -4.07 4.30 22.17
N PRO A 89 -3.47 3.48 23.05
CA PRO A 89 -3.21 2.07 22.78
C PRO A 89 -4.52 1.27 22.83
N ALA A 90 -5.38 1.48 21.85
CA ALA A 90 -6.46 0.58 21.54
C ALA A 90 -5.83 -0.64 20.86
N GLY A 91 -5.76 -1.75 21.58
CA GLY A 91 -5.60 -3.07 20.99
C GLY A 91 -6.57 -3.24 19.80
N PRO A 92 -6.29 -4.16 18.85
CA PRO A 92 -6.85 -4.12 17.50
C PRO A 92 -8.37 -4.07 17.50
N ALA A 93 -8.92 -2.86 17.39
CA ALA A 93 -10.35 -2.64 17.29
C ALA A 93 -10.79 -3.04 15.87
N LEU A 94 -11.38 -4.23 15.81
CA LEU A 94 -12.15 -4.74 14.68
C LEU A 94 -13.28 -3.73 14.34
N PRO A 95 -13.68 -3.58 13.07
CA PRO A 95 -14.93 -2.89 12.76
C PRO A 95 -16.07 -3.57 13.54
N ALA A 96 -16.86 -2.81 14.33
CA ALA A 96 -17.82 -3.38 15.29
C ALA A 96 -18.78 -4.40 14.67
N GLU A 97 -19.16 -4.20 13.39
CA GLU A 97 -20.03 -5.11 12.64
C GLU A 97 -19.33 -6.41 12.19
N VAL A 98 -18.05 -6.34 11.80
CA VAL A 98 -17.28 -7.51 11.33
C VAL A 98 -16.87 -8.39 12.51
N SER A 99 -16.47 -7.78 13.64
CA SER A 99 -16.20 -8.50 14.89
C SER A 99 -17.41 -9.27 15.40
N ARG A 100 -18.55 -8.59 15.46
CA ARG A 100 -19.81 -9.16 15.94
C ARG A 100 -20.29 -10.29 15.03
N LYS A 101 -20.21 -10.13 13.70
CA LYS A 101 -20.61 -11.19 12.76
C LYS A 101 -19.68 -12.40 12.76
N VAL A 102 -18.37 -12.19 12.87
CA VAL A 102 -17.42 -13.30 13.01
C VAL A 102 -17.66 -14.05 14.32
N GLN A 103 -17.93 -13.35 15.43
CA GLN A 103 -18.30 -13.98 16.71
C GLN A 103 -19.65 -14.70 16.65
N GLU A 104 -20.67 -14.13 15.99
CA GLU A 104 -22.00 -14.73 15.83
C GLU A 104 -22.03 -15.98 14.93
N LEU A 105 -21.09 -16.08 13.99
CA LEU A 105 -20.99 -17.17 13.01
C LEU A 105 -19.93 -18.21 13.39
N ARG A 106 -18.99 -17.87 14.29
CA ARG A 106 -18.05 -18.83 14.88
C ARG A 106 -18.84 -19.91 15.64
N GLY A 107 -18.59 -21.17 15.28
CA GLY A 107 -19.27 -22.34 15.87
C GLY A 107 -20.53 -22.80 15.13
N LYS A 108 -21.02 -22.06 14.13
CA LYS A 108 -22.13 -22.53 13.28
C LYS A 108 -21.60 -23.36 12.10
N PRO A 109 -22.33 -24.40 11.66
CA PRO A 109 -21.91 -25.20 10.51
C PRO A 109 -21.88 -24.34 9.24
N PRO A 110 -20.90 -24.53 8.34
CA PRO A 110 -20.73 -23.71 7.15
C PRO A 110 -21.94 -23.83 6.20
N PRO A 111 -22.32 -22.76 5.50
CA PRO A 111 -23.46 -22.77 4.60
C PRO A 111 -23.24 -23.74 3.43
N LYS A 112 -24.26 -24.53 3.10
CA LYS A 112 -24.24 -25.46 1.95
C LYS A 112 -24.75 -24.76 0.69
N THR A 113 -23.98 -24.92 -0.38
CA THR A 113 -24.33 -24.49 -1.74
C THR A 113 -24.52 -25.71 -2.64
N PRO A 114 -25.24 -25.60 -3.77
CA PRO A 114 -25.39 -26.71 -4.71
C PRO A 114 -24.08 -27.09 -5.42
N ASN A 115 -23.07 -26.21 -5.43
CA ASN A 115 -21.78 -26.46 -6.07
C ASN A 115 -20.80 -27.15 -5.09
N LYS A 116 -20.34 -28.36 -5.46
CA LYS A 116 -19.39 -29.15 -4.65
C LYS A 116 -18.04 -28.45 -4.47
N GLU A 117 -17.54 -27.77 -5.51
CA GLU A 117 -16.24 -27.07 -5.46
C GLU A 117 -16.30 -25.86 -4.51
N THR A 118 -17.38 -25.08 -4.59
CA THR A 118 -17.64 -23.96 -3.68
C THR A 118 -17.74 -24.43 -2.22
N ASN A 119 -18.41 -25.56 -1.97
CA ASN A 119 -18.49 -26.14 -0.63
C ASN A 119 -17.13 -26.58 -0.08
N GLN A 120 -16.22 -27.05 -0.95
CA GLN A 120 -14.87 -27.40 -0.55
C GLN A 120 -14.10 -26.15 -0.10
N TYR A 121 -14.11 -25.08 -0.90
CA TYR A 121 -13.44 -23.82 -0.53
C TYR A 121 -14.02 -23.20 0.74
N VAL A 122 -15.35 -23.23 0.91
CA VAL A 122 -15.99 -22.72 2.13
C VAL A 122 -15.51 -23.49 3.36
N ARG A 123 -15.40 -24.82 3.29
CA ARG A 123 -14.86 -25.63 4.40
C ARG A 123 -13.41 -25.30 4.72
N GLU A 124 -12.56 -25.18 3.69
CA GLU A 124 -11.14 -24.84 3.84
C GLU A 124 -10.99 -23.45 4.49
N ILE A 125 -11.72 -22.44 4.01
CA ILE A 125 -11.73 -21.09 4.56
C ILE A 125 -12.25 -21.07 6.01
N THR A 126 -13.34 -21.79 6.31
CA THR A 126 -13.87 -21.87 7.68
C THR A 126 -12.91 -22.59 8.64
N SER A 127 -12.16 -23.58 8.18
CA SER A 127 -11.15 -24.26 9.01
C SER A 127 -10.00 -23.34 9.43
N GLN A 128 -9.75 -22.27 8.66
CA GLN A 128 -8.74 -21.24 8.95
C GLN A 128 -9.30 -20.11 9.83
N GLY A 129 -10.48 -20.29 10.43
CA GLY A 129 -11.07 -19.34 11.38
C GLY A 129 -11.84 -18.18 10.75
N TRP A 130 -12.08 -18.22 9.44
CA TRP A 130 -12.91 -17.27 8.70
C TRP A 130 -14.40 -17.65 8.77
N ALA A 131 -15.28 -16.66 8.84
CA ALA A 131 -16.73 -16.86 8.87
C ALA A 131 -17.33 -16.75 7.46
N VAL A 132 -18.32 -17.58 7.15
CA VAL A 132 -19.03 -17.56 5.86
C VAL A 132 -20.54 -17.61 6.09
N GLU A 133 -21.29 -16.77 5.41
CA GLU A 133 -22.76 -16.74 5.44
C GLU A 133 -23.30 -16.71 4.02
N LYS A 134 -24.44 -17.38 3.83
CA LYS A 134 -25.20 -17.27 2.59
C LYS A 134 -26.20 -16.14 2.72
N THR A 135 -26.03 -15.10 1.90
CA THR A 135 -27.00 -14.01 1.76
C THR A 135 -28.02 -14.35 0.66
N GLY A 136 -29.18 -13.68 0.68
CA GLY A 136 -30.18 -13.77 -0.39
C GLY A 136 -29.59 -13.54 -1.79
N GLY A 137 -30.23 -14.13 -2.81
CA GLY A 137 -29.78 -14.01 -4.20
C GLY A 137 -28.62 -14.94 -4.60
N ASN A 138 -28.38 -16.06 -3.88
CA ASN A 138 -27.25 -16.97 -4.13
C ASN A 138 -25.91 -16.24 -4.06
N HIS A 139 -25.68 -15.51 -2.97
CA HIS A 139 -24.39 -14.90 -2.67
C HIS A 139 -23.81 -15.45 -1.36
N LEU A 140 -22.50 -15.63 -1.32
CA LEU A 140 -21.74 -15.94 -0.13
C LEU A 140 -21.00 -14.68 0.32
N LYS A 141 -21.11 -14.36 1.60
CA LYS A 141 -20.28 -13.34 2.24
C LYS A 141 -19.25 -14.05 3.11
N VAL A 142 -17.99 -13.65 2.95
CA VAL A 142 -16.86 -14.20 3.71
C VAL A 142 -16.25 -13.07 4.54
N TRP A 143 -16.08 -13.30 5.84
CA TRP A 143 -15.43 -12.41 6.79
C TRP A 143 -14.19 -13.07 7.38
N GLY A 144 -13.10 -12.34 7.43
CA GLY A 144 -11.88 -12.77 8.07
C GLY A 144 -11.86 -12.48 9.57
N PRO A 145 -11.08 -13.26 10.33
CA PRO A 145 -10.99 -13.15 11.79
C PRO A 145 -10.39 -11.82 12.25
N ASN A 146 -9.62 -11.16 11.40
CA ASN A 146 -8.90 -9.91 11.68
C ASN A 146 -9.62 -8.66 11.16
N GLY A 147 -10.91 -8.77 10.83
CA GLY A 147 -11.70 -7.66 10.27
C GLY A 147 -11.63 -7.54 8.75
N GLU A 148 -11.19 -8.58 8.06
CA GLU A 148 -11.09 -8.63 6.60
C GLU A 148 -12.48 -8.93 5.99
N GLY A 149 -12.84 -8.30 4.86
CA GLY A 149 -14.15 -8.46 4.22
C GLY A 149 -15.21 -7.41 4.62
N PRO A 150 -16.50 -7.58 4.24
CA PRO A 150 -17.08 -8.76 3.61
C PRO A 150 -16.71 -8.91 2.14
N PHE A 151 -16.14 -10.06 1.79
CA PHE A 151 -16.00 -10.44 0.38
C PHE A 151 -17.27 -11.14 -0.09
N VAL A 152 -17.90 -10.61 -1.13
CA VAL A 152 -19.15 -11.13 -1.68
C VAL A 152 -18.87 -11.94 -2.94
N PHE A 153 -19.28 -13.20 -2.96
CA PHE A 153 -19.15 -14.11 -4.09
C PHE A 153 -20.52 -14.61 -4.53
N SER A 154 -20.72 -14.89 -5.82
CA SER A 154 -21.92 -15.60 -6.24
C SER A 154 -21.74 -17.11 -6.03
N SER A 155 -22.78 -17.76 -5.51
CA SER A 155 -22.87 -19.22 -5.31
C SER A 155 -23.67 -19.92 -6.40
N THR A 156 -23.91 -19.25 -7.54
CA THR A 156 -24.61 -19.87 -8.67
C THR A 156 -23.71 -20.85 -9.43
N PRO A 157 -24.28 -21.92 -10.03
CA PRO A 157 -23.50 -22.99 -10.67
C PRO A 157 -22.62 -22.53 -11.84
N SER A 158 -22.96 -21.43 -12.50
CA SER A 158 -22.24 -20.89 -13.67
C SER A 158 -21.08 -19.93 -13.32
N SER A 159 -20.74 -19.78 -12.04
CA SER A 159 -19.82 -18.75 -11.59
C SER A 159 -18.35 -19.19 -11.55
N ALA A 160 -17.78 -19.57 -12.71
CA ALA A 160 -16.35 -19.87 -12.85
C ALA A 160 -15.46 -18.72 -12.30
N THR A 161 -15.90 -17.47 -12.50
CA THR A 161 -15.26 -16.27 -11.95
C THR A 161 -15.34 -16.19 -10.43
N SER A 162 -16.45 -16.58 -9.80
CA SER A 162 -16.58 -16.60 -8.33
C SER A 162 -15.71 -17.68 -7.71
N ASN A 163 -15.66 -18.88 -8.32
CA ASN A 163 -14.77 -19.95 -7.86
C ASN A 163 -13.30 -19.55 -7.98
N ARG A 164 -12.91 -18.87 -9.06
CA ARG A 164 -11.55 -18.31 -9.20
C ARG A 164 -11.22 -17.30 -8.09
N LYS A 165 -12.16 -16.42 -7.75
CA LYS A 165 -11.97 -15.42 -6.68
C LYS A 165 -11.95 -16.05 -5.28
N LEU A 166 -12.79 -17.05 -5.02
CA LEU A 166 -12.77 -17.84 -3.77
C LEU A 166 -11.46 -18.61 -3.62
N ARG A 167 -10.96 -19.22 -4.70
CA ARG A 167 -9.66 -19.89 -4.74
C ARG A 167 -8.51 -18.92 -4.46
N ALA A 168 -8.53 -17.75 -5.10
CA ALA A 168 -7.54 -16.71 -4.87
C ALA A 168 -7.55 -16.22 -3.41
N LEU A 169 -8.73 -16.04 -2.82
CA LEU A 169 -8.87 -15.68 -1.41
C LEU A 169 -8.28 -16.77 -0.49
N ARG A 170 -8.61 -18.04 -0.74
CA ARG A 170 -8.02 -19.16 0.00
C ARG A 170 -6.49 -19.16 -0.08
N ASP A 171 -5.94 -19.00 -1.28
CA ASP A 171 -4.49 -19.03 -1.48
C ASP A 171 -3.80 -17.85 -0.79
N GLN A 172 -4.46 -16.69 -0.72
CA GLN A 172 -4.01 -15.53 0.05
C GLN A 172 -3.99 -15.80 1.55
N ILE A 173 -5.05 -16.41 2.09
CA ILE A 173 -5.13 -16.77 3.52
C ILE A 173 -4.01 -17.76 3.87
N ARG A 174 -3.84 -18.81 3.06
CA ARG A 174 -2.80 -19.83 3.29
C ARG A 174 -1.39 -19.26 3.28
N ARG A 175 -1.09 -18.30 2.39
CA ARG A 175 0.21 -17.61 2.38
C ARG A 175 0.41 -16.78 3.64
N LYS A 176 -0.61 -16.07 4.08
CA LYS A 176 -0.55 -15.21 5.27
C LYS A 176 -0.20 -16.03 6.53
N ASP A 177 -0.86 -17.17 6.74
CA ASP A 177 -0.58 -18.09 7.85
C ASP A 177 0.81 -18.75 7.78
N SER A 178 1.51 -18.68 6.64
CA SER A 178 2.86 -19.27 6.47
C SER A 178 4.00 -18.28 6.76
N THR A 179 3.67 -17.02 7.06
CA THR A 179 4.64 -15.91 7.24
C THR A 179 4.77 -15.45 8.69
N GLU A 180 4.09 -16.14 9.62
CA GLU A 180 4.25 -16.04 11.08
C GLU A 180 4.98 -17.28 11.59
#